data_AF-A0A838HLU9-F1
#
_entry.id   AF-A0A838HLU9-F1
#
_cell.length_a   1.000
_cell.length_b   1.000
_cell.length_c   1.000
_cell.angle_alpha   90.00
_cell.angle_beta   90.00
_cell.angle_gamma   90.00
#
_symmetry.space_group_name_H-M   'P 1'
#
loop_
_entity.id
_entity.type
_entity.pdbx_description
1 polymer ?
#
loop_
_entity_poly.entity_id
_entity_poly.type
_entity_poly.pdbx_seq_one_letter_code
_entity_poly.pdbx_strand_id
1 'polypeptide(L)'
;MLKPATTAQYPHVKPALPPRSRGVIALMEENCTVCMLCARECPDWCIYIDSHKEVVPPKDEGARARTRNVLDRFAIDFALCMYCGICIEVCPFDALFWSPEFEYSTYSIRELTHEKEQLRAWMDTVPAPPELEVGAELPKEIADGLAAARKAAEQASAAVTAAADAAPAAAKEGAGPTATAVEEDIHVEVQIDQAVFDQLIAEGKTERVARAKAKAAYVRAEKARIRAERESGQ
;
A
#
# COMPACT_ATOMS: atom_id res chain seq x y z
N MET A 1 -41.95 13.17 -39.72
CA MET A 1 -41.67 12.36 -38.51
C MET A 1 -41.61 10.87 -38.85
N LEU A 2 -40.66 10.44 -39.70
CA LEU A 2 -40.51 9.03 -40.12
C LEU A 2 -39.31 8.34 -39.48
N LYS A 3 -38.47 9.07 -38.76
CA LYS A 3 -37.33 8.48 -38.05
C LYS A 3 -37.83 7.86 -36.73
N PRO A 4 -37.41 6.63 -36.40
CA PRO A 4 -37.70 6.03 -35.11
C PRO A 4 -37.07 6.86 -33.98
N ALA A 5 -37.65 6.77 -32.78
CA ALA A 5 -37.11 7.44 -31.61
C ALA A 5 -35.79 6.78 -31.15
N THR A 6 -34.81 7.60 -30.81
CA THR A 6 -33.49 7.15 -30.27
C THR A 6 -33.50 7.06 -28.73
N THR A 7 -34.67 6.99 -28.10
CA THR A 7 -34.81 6.93 -26.64
C THR A 7 -34.61 5.51 -26.11
N ALA A 8 -33.95 5.36 -24.96
CA ALA A 8 -33.86 4.10 -24.22
C ALA A 8 -34.83 4.12 -23.02
N GLN A 9 -35.41 2.97 -22.68
CA GLN A 9 -36.35 2.82 -21.56
C GLN A 9 -35.60 2.54 -20.26
N TYR A 10 -34.98 3.55 -19.67
CA TYR A 10 -34.38 3.46 -18.34
C TYR A 10 -35.48 3.31 -17.26
N PRO A 11 -35.35 2.43 -16.25
CA PRO A 11 -34.19 1.61 -15.88
C PRO A 11 -34.13 0.21 -16.51
N HIS A 12 -35.11 -0.17 -17.36
CA HIS A 12 -35.18 -1.51 -17.97
C HIS A 12 -34.07 -1.78 -19.00
N VAL A 13 -33.61 -0.73 -19.70
CA VAL A 13 -32.49 -0.78 -20.63
C VAL A 13 -31.43 0.21 -20.13
N LYS A 14 -30.33 -0.32 -19.57
CA LYS A 14 -29.19 0.47 -19.11
C LYS A 14 -28.30 0.92 -20.30
N PRO A 15 -27.62 2.08 -20.19
CA PRO A 15 -26.68 2.51 -21.21
C PRO A 15 -25.47 1.57 -21.29
N ALA A 16 -24.99 1.31 -22.50
CA ALA A 16 -23.71 0.62 -22.71
C ALA A 16 -22.57 1.60 -22.42
N LEU A 17 -21.87 1.39 -21.30
CA LEU A 17 -20.75 2.21 -20.89
C LEU A 17 -19.43 1.70 -21.49
N PRO A 18 -18.51 2.58 -21.92
CA PRO A 18 -17.19 2.15 -22.35
C PRO A 18 -16.39 1.53 -21.17
N PRO A 19 -15.44 0.62 -21.43
CA PRO A 19 -14.66 -0.05 -20.37
C PRO A 19 -13.87 0.88 -19.45
N ARG A 20 -13.47 2.06 -19.94
CA ARG A 20 -12.72 3.09 -19.18
C ARG A 20 -13.63 4.17 -18.58
N SER A 21 -14.90 3.85 -18.36
CA SER A 21 -15.85 4.74 -17.69
C SER A 21 -15.40 5.05 -16.27
N ARG A 22 -15.61 6.30 -15.84
CA ARG A 22 -15.30 6.78 -14.50
C ARG A 22 -16.60 6.87 -13.71
N GLY A 23 -16.94 5.82 -12.97
CA GLY A 23 -18.07 5.79 -12.05
C GLY A 23 -17.61 6.17 -10.65
N VAL A 24 -17.88 5.30 -9.68
CA VAL A 24 -17.38 5.41 -8.31
C VAL A 24 -15.94 4.93 -8.19
N ILE A 25 -15.19 5.50 -7.24
CA ILE A 25 -13.84 5.05 -6.92
C ILE A 25 -13.92 3.88 -5.94
N ALA A 26 -13.18 2.83 -6.22
CA ALA A 26 -13.02 1.66 -5.36
C ALA A 26 -11.63 1.64 -4.73
N LEU A 27 -11.51 1.04 -3.53
CA LEU A 27 -10.26 0.97 -2.75
C LEU A 27 -9.88 -0.48 -2.46
N MET A 28 -8.66 -0.87 -2.80
CA MET A 28 -8.00 -2.07 -2.29
C MET A 28 -7.12 -1.66 -1.10
N GLU A 29 -7.62 -1.87 0.12
CA GLU A 29 -6.98 -1.43 1.35
C GLU A 29 -5.58 -2.02 1.52
N GLU A 30 -5.41 -3.28 1.14
CA GLU A 30 -4.18 -4.05 1.30
C GLU A 30 -2.99 -3.45 0.52
N ASN A 31 -3.31 -2.74 -0.57
CA ASN A 31 -2.34 -2.06 -1.43
C ASN A 31 -2.00 -0.64 -0.94
N CYS A 32 -2.83 -0.04 -0.08
CA CYS A 32 -2.61 1.32 0.39
C CYS A 32 -1.47 1.36 1.44
N THR A 33 -0.41 2.12 1.14
CA THR A 33 0.74 2.31 2.04
C THR A 33 0.71 3.62 2.81
N VAL A 34 -0.40 4.37 2.73
CA VAL A 34 -0.56 5.70 3.35
C VAL A 34 0.54 6.69 2.91
N CYS A 35 0.90 6.65 1.62
CA CYS A 35 1.90 7.56 1.05
C CYS A 35 1.41 9.01 0.94
N MET A 36 0.09 9.25 1.06
CA MET A 36 -0.59 10.55 0.96
C MET A 36 -0.50 11.23 -0.42
N LEU A 37 -0.02 10.54 -1.48
CA LEU A 37 0.07 11.13 -2.82
C LEU A 37 -1.33 11.45 -3.39
N CYS A 38 -2.28 10.52 -3.28
CA CYS A 38 -3.63 10.69 -3.79
C CYS A 38 -4.36 11.88 -3.15
N ALA A 39 -4.23 12.06 -1.82
CA ALA A 39 -4.83 13.18 -1.12
C ALA A 39 -4.18 14.53 -1.46
N ARG A 40 -2.85 14.55 -1.65
CA ARG A 40 -2.10 15.76 -2.00
C ARG A 40 -2.38 16.23 -3.43
N GLU A 41 -2.50 15.30 -4.36
CA GLU A 41 -2.67 15.61 -5.79
C GLU A 41 -4.14 15.76 -6.20
N CYS A 42 -5.08 15.44 -5.30
CA CYS A 42 -6.48 15.73 -5.52
C CYS A 42 -6.66 17.25 -5.75
N PRO A 43 -7.34 17.70 -6.81
CA PRO A 43 -7.56 19.14 -7.04
C PRO A 43 -8.55 19.75 -6.04
N ASP A 44 -9.51 18.96 -5.56
CA ASP A 44 -10.60 19.41 -4.66
C ASP A 44 -10.35 19.10 -3.18
N TRP A 45 -9.25 18.42 -2.86
CA TRP A 45 -8.89 17.96 -1.49
C TRP A 45 -10.01 17.16 -0.80
N CYS A 46 -10.73 16.34 -1.57
CA CYS A 46 -11.88 15.56 -1.10
C CYS A 46 -11.52 14.21 -0.42
N ILE A 47 -10.23 13.91 -0.24
CA ILE A 47 -9.76 12.63 0.32
C ILE A 47 -9.23 12.83 1.73
N TYR A 48 -9.78 12.10 2.69
CA TYR A 48 -9.36 12.09 4.09
C TYR A 48 -8.65 10.78 4.41
N ILE A 49 -7.44 10.86 4.97
CA ILE A 49 -6.61 9.70 5.31
C ILE A 49 -6.06 9.87 6.72
N ASP A 50 -6.33 8.91 7.59
CA ASP A 50 -5.74 8.80 8.92
C ASP A 50 -4.89 7.52 9.01
N SER A 51 -3.78 7.59 9.74
CA SER A 51 -2.87 6.46 9.89
C SER A 51 -2.08 6.53 11.19
N HIS A 52 -1.67 5.36 11.68
CA HIS A 52 -0.75 5.23 12.80
C HIS A 52 0.50 4.43 12.39
N LYS A 53 1.51 4.48 13.24
CA LYS A 53 2.78 3.78 13.03
C LYS A 53 2.84 2.54 13.90
N GLU A 54 3.07 1.39 13.27
CA GLU A 54 3.36 0.15 13.96
C GLU A 54 4.83 -0.23 13.79
N VAL A 55 5.43 -0.76 14.85
CA VAL A 55 6.80 -1.28 14.83
C VAL A 55 6.72 -2.76 14.47
N VAL A 56 7.22 -3.11 13.28
CA VAL A 56 7.30 -4.51 12.85
C VAL A 56 8.59 -5.11 13.39
N PRO A 57 8.51 -6.20 14.18
CA PRO A 57 9.69 -6.86 14.69
C PRO A 57 10.54 -7.41 13.54
N PRO A 58 11.87 -7.40 13.67
CA PRO A 58 12.76 -7.99 12.69
C PRO A 58 12.50 -9.50 12.54
N LYS A 59 12.60 -10.01 11.31
CA LYS A 59 12.52 -11.47 11.05
C LYS A 59 13.80 -12.21 11.43
N ASP A 60 14.94 -11.51 11.36
CA ASP A 60 16.26 -12.05 11.66
C ASP A 60 16.77 -11.45 12.98
N GLU A 61 17.39 -12.28 13.83
CA GLU A 61 18.06 -11.81 15.04
C GLU A 61 19.19 -10.83 14.67
N GLY A 62 19.05 -9.58 15.12
CA GLY A 62 20.02 -8.50 14.86
C GLY A 62 19.62 -7.48 13.79
N ALA A 63 18.50 -7.67 13.08
CA ALA A 63 17.98 -6.65 12.16
C ALA A 63 17.26 -5.52 12.93
N ARG A 64 17.33 -4.30 12.41
CA ARG A 64 16.67 -3.12 13.01
C ARG A 64 15.15 -3.23 12.87
N ALA A 65 14.42 -2.94 13.94
CA ALA A 65 12.97 -2.82 13.91
C ALA A 65 12.54 -1.74 12.89
N ARG A 66 11.58 -2.08 12.03
CA ARG A 66 11.09 -1.17 10.97
C ARG A 66 9.73 -0.63 11.37
N THR A 67 9.48 0.65 11.12
CA THR A 67 8.16 1.25 11.29
C THR A 67 7.37 1.12 9.99
N ARG A 68 6.14 0.63 10.06
CA ARG A 68 5.18 0.61 8.95
C ARG A 68 4.01 1.53 9.31
N ASN A 69 3.53 2.28 8.33
CA ASN A 69 2.26 3.00 8.48
C ASN A 69 1.11 2.05 8.20
N VAL A 70 0.11 2.06 9.07
CA VAL A 70 -1.14 1.30 8.94
C VAL A 70 -2.28 2.28 8.71
N LEU A 71 -3.15 1.96 7.76
CA LEU A 71 -4.27 2.79 7.37
C LEU A 71 -5.41 2.63 8.38
N ASP A 72 -5.78 3.72 9.06
CA ASP A 72 -6.91 3.72 10.01
C ASP A 72 -8.20 4.09 9.30
N ARG A 73 -8.15 5.19 8.55
CA ARG A 73 -9.31 5.74 7.83
C ARG A 73 -8.91 6.14 6.43
N PHE A 74 -9.79 5.85 5.49
CA PHE A 74 -9.73 6.37 4.14
C PHE A 74 -11.13 6.72 3.70
N ALA A 75 -11.40 8.00 3.47
CA ALA A 75 -12.71 8.47 3.04
C ALA A 75 -12.58 9.38 1.82
N ILE A 76 -13.57 9.31 0.94
CA ILE A 76 -13.70 10.23 -0.20
C ILE A 76 -15.06 10.91 -0.09
N ASP A 77 -15.06 12.24 -0.12
CA ASP A 77 -16.27 13.03 -0.23
C ASP A 77 -16.67 13.22 -1.70
N PHE A 78 -17.65 12.43 -2.15
CA PHE A 78 -18.18 12.50 -3.51
C PHE A 78 -19.07 13.72 -3.76
N ALA A 79 -19.43 14.50 -2.72
CA ALA A 79 -20.05 15.81 -2.93
C ALA A 79 -19.04 16.87 -3.41
N LEU A 80 -17.74 16.63 -3.20
CA LEU A 80 -16.65 17.52 -3.63
C LEU A 80 -15.86 16.97 -4.83
N CYS A 81 -15.74 15.65 -4.94
CA CYS A 81 -14.98 15.00 -6.01
C CYS A 81 -15.46 15.37 -7.43
N MET A 82 -14.56 15.85 -8.29
CA MET A 82 -14.86 16.11 -9.70
C MET A 82 -14.61 14.93 -10.67
N TYR A 83 -14.31 13.73 -10.16
CA TYR A 83 -14.06 12.52 -10.97
C TYR A 83 -12.92 12.64 -12.00
N CYS A 84 -11.88 13.41 -11.66
CA CYS A 84 -10.73 13.66 -12.55
C CYS A 84 -9.82 12.43 -12.72
N GLY A 85 -9.80 11.50 -11.75
CA GLY A 85 -8.99 10.28 -11.78
C GLY A 85 -7.53 10.43 -11.41
N ILE A 86 -7.09 11.64 -11.05
CA ILE A 86 -5.70 11.92 -10.72
C ILE A 86 -5.22 11.08 -9.52
N CYS A 87 -6.09 10.86 -8.52
CA CYS A 87 -5.78 10.04 -7.35
C CYS A 87 -5.46 8.56 -7.70
N ILE A 88 -6.05 8.04 -8.79
CA ILE A 88 -5.82 6.68 -9.28
C ILE A 88 -4.47 6.63 -10.00
N GLU A 89 -4.25 7.54 -10.95
CA GLU A 89 -3.01 7.58 -11.76
C GLU A 89 -1.75 7.87 -10.92
N VAL A 90 -1.89 8.70 -9.88
CA VAL A 90 -0.76 9.05 -9.00
C VAL A 90 -0.46 7.97 -7.96
N CYS A 91 -1.36 6.98 -7.78
CA CYS A 91 -1.16 5.95 -6.78
C CYS A 91 -0.07 4.98 -7.24
N PRO A 92 1.11 4.93 -6.57
CA PRO A 92 2.22 4.10 -7.05
C PRO A 92 2.07 2.61 -6.67
N PHE A 93 0.98 2.26 -5.99
CA PHE A 93 0.70 0.91 -5.49
C PHE A 93 -0.62 0.34 -5.99
N ASP A 94 -1.28 1.02 -6.94
CA ASP A 94 -2.58 0.61 -7.48
C ASP A 94 -3.59 0.25 -6.37
N ALA A 95 -3.79 1.18 -5.44
CA ALA A 95 -4.75 1.01 -4.35
C ALA A 95 -6.15 1.50 -4.72
N LEU A 96 -6.27 2.38 -5.72
CA LEU A 96 -7.53 2.98 -6.13
C LEU A 96 -7.87 2.58 -7.56
N PHE A 97 -9.15 2.31 -7.82
CA PHE A 97 -9.63 1.87 -9.13
C PHE A 97 -10.95 2.52 -9.52
N TRP A 98 -11.24 2.53 -10.81
CA TRP A 98 -12.56 2.92 -11.31
C TRP A 98 -13.51 1.72 -11.32
N SER A 99 -14.61 1.84 -10.61
CA SER A 99 -15.79 1.02 -10.83
C SER A 99 -16.70 1.68 -11.89
N PRO A 100 -17.37 0.90 -12.74
CA PRO A 100 -18.32 1.40 -13.72
C PRO A 100 -19.66 1.81 -13.07
N GLU A 101 -19.85 1.56 -11.78
CA GLU A 101 -21.08 1.91 -11.06
C GLU A 101 -21.23 3.43 -10.94
N PHE A 102 -22.38 3.94 -11.38
CA PHE A 102 -22.70 5.37 -11.39
C PHE A 102 -24.01 5.67 -10.64
N GLU A 103 -24.74 4.63 -10.21
CA GLU A 103 -26.07 4.71 -9.61
C GLU A 103 -26.01 4.61 -8.07
N TYR A 104 -25.31 5.53 -7.42
CA TYR A 104 -25.15 5.56 -5.95
C TYR A 104 -25.67 6.87 -5.33
N SER A 105 -26.69 7.47 -5.94
CA SER A 105 -27.32 8.67 -5.38
C SER A 105 -27.97 8.37 -4.02
N THR A 106 -27.90 9.36 -3.13
CA THR A 106 -28.44 9.31 -1.78
C THR A 106 -29.33 10.54 -1.53
N TYR A 107 -30.21 10.43 -0.53
CA TYR A 107 -31.07 11.52 -0.07
C TYR A 107 -30.36 12.56 0.79
N SER A 108 -29.16 12.27 1.31
CA SER A 108 -28.41 13.14 2.21
C SER A 108 -27.00 13.36 1.70
N ILE A 109 -26.54 14.60 1.69
CA ILE A 109 -25.16 14.94 1.29
C ILE A 109 -24.11 14.24 2.16
N ARG A 110 -24.42 13.97 3.44
CA ARG A 110 -23.49 13.31 4.37
C ARG A 110 -23.21 11.86 4.00
N GLU A 111 -24.11 11.24 3.26
CA GLU A 111 -23.97 9.85 2.80
C GLU A 111 -23.15 9.75 1.50
N LEU A 112 -22.81 10.88 0.86
CA LEU A 112 -21.87 10.92 -0.27
C LEU A 112 -20.40 10.85 0.19
N THR A 113 -20.13 10.93 1.48
CA THR A 113 -18.81 10.60 2.01
C THR A 113 -18.71 9.09 2.18
N HIS A 114 -18.02 8.43 1.26
CA HIS A 114 -17.81 6.99 1.34
C HIS A 114 -16.54 6.71 2.17
N GLU A 115 -16.73 5.97 3.26
CA GLU A 115 -15.63 5.46 4.09
C GLU A 115 -14.99 4.20 3.47
N LYS A 116 -13.88 3.77 4.05
CA LYS A 116 -12.99 2.69 3.56
C LYS A 116 -13.76 1.42 3.20
N GLU A 117 -14.70 1.01 4.04
CA GLU A 117 -15.48 -0.21 3.89
C GLU A 117 -16.40 -0.15 2.66
N GLN A 118 -17.02 1.02 2.41
CA GLN A 118 -17.86 1.22 1.25
C GLN A 118 -17.03 1.30 -0.04
N LEU A 119 -15.88 1.97 0.01
CA LEU A 119 -14.93 2.00 -1.11
C LEU A 119 -14.41 0.60 -1.45
N ARG A 120 -14.19 -0.25 -0.44
CA ARG A 120 -13.79 -1.65 -0.61
C ARG A 120 -14.87 -2.50 -1.26
N ALA A 121 -16.14 -2.27 -0.92
CA ALA A 121 -17.28 -2.98 -1.53
C ALA A 121 -17.37 -2.73 -3.05
N TRP A 122 -16.98 -1.54 -3.52
CA TRP A 122 -16.97 -1.25 -4.96
C TRP A 122 -15.91 -2.03 -5.74
N MET A 123 -14.89 -2.63 -5.10
CA MET A 123 -13.87 -3.41 -5.81
C MET A 123 -14.46 -4.60 -6.58
N ASP A 124 -15.57 -5.16 -6.11
CA ASP A 124 -16.20 -6.32 -6.76
C ASP A 124 -16.75 -5.99 -8.16
N THR A 125 -16.99 -4.70 -8.42
CA THR A 125 -17.51 -4.20 -9.70
C THR A 125 -16.41 -3.68 -10.63
N VAL A 126 -15.16 -3.63 -10.18
CA VAL A 126 -14.04 -3.15 -10.99
C VAL A 126 -13.76 -4.19 -12.10
N PRO A 127 -13.78 -3.78 -13.38
CA PRO A 127 -13.52 -4.70 -14.47
C PRO A 127 -12.07 -5.16 -14.43
N ALA A 128 -11.84 -6.40 -14.87
CA ALA A 128 -10.48 -6.88 -15.08
C ALA A 128 -9.74 -6.00 -16.10
N PRO A 129 -8.41 -5.84 -15.95
CA PRO A 129 -7.61 -5.14 -16.94
C PRO A 129 -7.85 -5.72 -18.34
N PRO A 130 -7.90 -4.87 -19.40
CA PRO A 130 -8.04 -5.36 -20.76
C PRO A 130 -6.87 -6.27 -21.12
N GLU A 131 -7.12 -7.22 -22.02
CA GLU A 131 -6.08 -8.10 -22.54
C GLU A 131 -4.96 -7.28 -23.17
N LEU A 132 -3.73 -7.78 -23.02
CA LEU A 132 -2.57 -7.18 -23.67
C LEU A 132 -2.73 -7.28 -25.19
N GLU A 133 -2.29 -6.24 -25.89
CA GLU A 133 -2.30 -6.20 -27.35
C GLU A 133 -1.59 -7.41 -27.95
N VAL A 134 -2.03 -7.85 -29.13
CA VAL A 134 -1.51 -9.05 -29.80
C VAL A 134 -0.01 -8.89 -30.05
N GLY A 135 0.81 -9.71 -29.38
CA GLY A 135 2.27 -9.69 -29.47
C GLY A 135 2.98 -8.91 -28.35
N ALA A 136 2.25 -8.33 -27.39
CA ALA A 136 2.83 -7.75 -26.19
C ALA A 136 3.30 -8.86 -25.24
N GLU A 137 4.54 -8.75 -24.76
CA GLU A 137 5.04 -9.64 -23.71
C GLU A 137 4.30 -9.36 -22.40
N LEU A 138 3.88 -10.44 -21.73
CA LEU A 138 3.32 -10.33 -20.38
C LEU A 138 4.38 -9.70 -19.46
N PRO A 139 4.00 -8.73 -18.61
CA PRO A 139 4.88 -8.27 -17.55
C PRO A 139 5.39 -9.47 -16.75
N LYS A 140 6.69 -9.49 -16.42
CA LYS A 140 7.32 -10.62 -15.73
C LYS A 140 6.55 -11.03 -14.48
N GLU A 141 6.07 -10.06 -13.72
CA GLU A 141 5.28 -10.31 -12.51
C GLU A 141 3.96 -11.04 -12.78
N ILE A 142 3.28 -10.72 -13.89
CA ILE A 142 2.04 -11.41 -14.31
C ILE A 142 2.37 -12.81 -14.84
N ALA A 143 3.45 -12.96 -15.61
CA ALA A 143 3.90 -14.26 -16.11
C ALA A 143 4.32 -15.21 -14.96
N ASP A 144 5.07 -14.70 -13.99
CA ASP A 144 5.51 -15.41 -12.80
C ASP A 144 4.31 -15.76 -11.91
N GLY A 145 3.37 -14.82 -11.74
CA GLY A 145 2.12 -15.05 -11.02
C GLY A 145 1.24 -16.12 -11.65
N LEU A 146 1.06 -16.10 -12.98
CA LEU A 146 0.33 -17.13 -13.73
C LEU A 146 1.02 -18.49 -13.64
N ALA A 147 2.36 -18.53 -13.71
CA ALA A 147 3.13 -19.76 -13.54
C ALA A 147 3.00 -20.32 -12.12
N ALA A 148 3.06 -19.46 -11.09
CA ALA A 148 2.86 -19.84 -9.70
C ALA A 148 1.43 -20.34 -9.45
N ALA A 149 0.41 -19.68 -10.01
CA ALA A 149 -0.99 -20.09 -9.93
C ALA A 149 -1.24 -21.43 -10.63
N ARG A 150 -0.66 -21.65 -11.82
CA ARG A 150 -0.71 -22.95 -12.51
C ARG A 150 -0.04 -24.04 -11.67
N LYS A 151 1.14 -23.77 -11.13
CA LYS A 151 1.85 -24.72 -10.25
C LYS A 151 1.06 -25.01 -8.98
N ALA A 152 0.43 -24.00 -8.38
CA ALA A 152 -0.44 -24.17 -7.21
C ALA A 152 -1.71 -24.97 -7.56
N ALA A 153 -2.30 -24.76 -8.73
CA ALA A 153 -3.45 -25.53 -9.20
C ALA A 153 -3.07 -26.99 -9.54
N GLU A 154 -1.90 -27.22 -10.13
CA GLU A 154 -1.32 -28.55 -10.36
C GLU A 154 -1.01 -29.25 -9.03
N GLN A 155 -0.46 -28.54 -8.05
CA GLN A 155 -0.21 -29.07 -6.72
C GLN A 155 -1.49 -29.32 -5.93
N ALA A 156 -2.51 -28.47 -6.06
CA ALA A 156 -3.82 -28.65 -5.44
C ALA A 156 -4.58 -29.83 -6.08
N SER A 157 -4.53 -29.97 -7.40
CA SER A 157 -5.10 -31.13 -8.10
C SER A 157 -4.34 -32.41 -7.82
N ALA A 158 -3.01 -32.36 -7.70
CA ALA A 158 -2.18 -33.48 -7.23
C ALA A 158 -2.43 -33.84 -5.76
N ALA A 159 -2.73 -32.86 -4.91
CA ALA A 159 -3.13 -33.08 -3.52
C ALA A 159 -4.54 -33.66 -3.42
N VAL A 160 -5.45 -33.28 -4.31
CA VAL A 160 -6.81 -33.86 -4.41
C VAL A 160 -6.77 -35.30 -4.93
N THR A 161 -5.90 -35.61 -5.90
CA THR A 161 -5.68 -37.01 -6.32
C THR A 161 -4.96 -37.82 -5.25
N ALA A 162 -3.97 -37.26 -4.53
CA ALA A 162 -3.32 -37.94 -3.42
C ALA A 162 -4.23 -38.13 -2.19
N ALA A 163 -5.16 -37.20 -1.93
CA ALA A 163 -6.16 -37.32 -0.86
C ALA A 163 -7.28 -38.30 -1.20
N ALA A 164 -7.55 -38.57 -2.48
CA ALA A 164 -8.44 -39.65 -2.91
C ALA A 164 -7.85 -41.05 -2.64
N ASP A 165 -6.51 -41.15 -2.53
CA ASP A 165 -5.78 -42.40 -2.25
C ASP A 165 -5.40 -42.60 -0.77
N ALA A 166 -5.79 -41.69 0.14
CA ALA A 166 -5.42 -41.77 1.55
C ALA A 166 -6.61 -41.57 2.51
N ALA A 167 -7.05 -42.66 3.16
CA ALA A 167 -7.87 -42.61 4.36
C ALA A 167 -7.07 -42.06 5.56
N PRO A 168 -7.65 -41.28 6.49
CA PRO A 168 -6.87 -40.36 7.32
C PRO A 168 -6.45 -40.96 8.69
N ALA A 169 -5.27 -40.56 9.17
CA ALA A 169 -4.88 -40.69 10.57
C ALA A 169 -4.23 -39.39 11.11
N ALA A 170 -4.99 -38.76 12.01
CA ALA A 170 -4.68 -37.88 13.16
C ALA A 170 -3.40 -37.00 13.24
N ALA A 171 -3.67 -35.75 13.64
CA ALA A 171 -2.78 -34.64 13.99
C ALA A 171 -1.93 -34.82 15.27
N LYS A 172 -0.95 -33.92 15.47
CA LYS A 172 -0.64 -33.28 16.77
C LYS A 172 0.28 -32.05 16.67
N GLU A 173 -0.04 -31.06 17.52
CA GLU A 173 0.58 -29.75 17.73
C GLU A 173 1.77 -29.75 18.73
N GLY A 174 2.54 -28.66 18.76
CA GLY A 174 3.43 -28.24 19.86
C GLY A 174 4.30 -27.03 19.45
N ALA A 175 3.99 -25.79 19.86
CA ALA A 175 4.38 -25.10 21.10
C ALA A 175 5.87 -24.64 21.16
N GLY A 176 6.11 -23.32 21.18
CA GLY A 176 7.42 -22.68 21.24
C GLY A 176 7.82 -22.15 22.64
N PRO A 177 8.99 -21.49 22.79
CA PRO A 177 9.29 -20.71 23.99
C PRO A 177 9.77 -19.26 23.75
N THR A 178 9.12 -18.36 24.50
CA THR A 178 9.59 -17.31 25.43
C THR A 178 10.75 -16.35 25.12
N ALA A 179 10.48 -15.08 25.45
CA ALA A 179 11.27 -13.86 25.29
C ALA A 179 12.40 -13.67 26.32
N THR A 180 13.42 -12.89 25.91
CA THR A 180 14.36 -12.21 26.81
C THR A 180 14.44 -10.71 26.45
N ALA A 181 14.68 -9.87 27.46
CA ALA A 181 14.47 -8.42 27.49
C ALA A 181 15.28 -7.60 26.47
N VAL A 182 14.70 -6.48 26.02
CA VAL A 182 15.26 -5.52 25.04
C VAL A 182 15.63 -4.22 25.75
N GLU A 183 16.87 -3.75 25.57
CA GLU A 183 17.33 -2.42 26.01
C GLU A 183 16.81 -1.30 25.10
N GLU A 184 16.38 -0.18 25.69
CA GLU A 184 15.69 0.94 25.03
C GLU A 184 16.58 1.81 24.11
N ASP A 185 16.05 2.14 22.94
CA ASP A 185 16.72 2.88 21.86
C ASP A 185 16.66 4.41 22.10
N ILE A 186 17.82 5.06 22.25
CA ILE A 186 17.94 6.51 22.50
C ILE A 186 17.93 7.28 21.17
N HIS A 187 17.01 8.24 21.02
CA HIS A 187 16.92 9.14 19.86
C HIS A 187 17.72 10.43 20.07
N VAL A 188 18.46 10.85 19.04
CA VAL A 188 19.34 12.02 19.05
C VAL A 188 19.12 12.82 17.77
N GLU A 189 19.01 14.15 17.88
CA GLU A 189 18.91 15.06 16.73
C GLU A 189 20.19 15.05 15.88
N VAL A 190 20.03 14.94 14.57
CA VAL A 190 21.16 14.72 13.66
C VAL A 190 21.85 16.03 13.30
N GLN A 191 23.01 16.29 13.89
CA GLN A 191 23.92 17.38 13.47
C GLN A 191 25.08 16.85 12.62
N ILE A 192 25.85 17.76 12.02
CA ILE A 192 27.04 17.45 11.21
C ILE A 192 28.27 17.65 12.09
N ASP A 193 29.10 16.62 12.23
CA ASP A 193 30.43 16.78 12.79
C ASP A 193 31.32 17.55 11.81
N GLN A 194 31.56 18.83 12.11
CA GLN A 194 32.27 19.74 11.22
C GLN A 194 33.74 19.33 11.00
N ALA A 195 34.40 18.76 12.01
CA ALA A 195 35.79 18.31 11.91
C ALA A 195 35.92 17.10 10.98
N VAL A 196 35.00 16.13 11.10
CA VAL A 196 34.94 14.98 10.19
C VAL A 196 34.55 15.41 8.77
N PHE A 197 33.67 16.40 8.63
CA PHE A 197 33.31 16.94 7.32
C PHE A 197 34.53 17.58 6.62
N ASP A 198 35.22 18.51 7.30
CA ASP A 198 36.37 19.24 6.73
C ASP A 198 37.52 18.31 6.37
N GLN A 199 37.77 17.28 7.19
CA GLN A 199 38.75 16.24 6.89
C GLN A 199 38.40 15.46 5.61
N LEU A 200 37.14 15.06 5.44
CA LEU A 200 36.70 14.27 4.28
C LEU A 200 36.72 15.11 2.98
N ILE A 201 36.49 16.41 3.08
CA ILE A 201 36.65 17.35 1.96
C ILE A 201 38.13 17.51 1.60
N ALA A 202 39.02 17.65 2.59
CA ALA A 202 40.47 17.71 2.37
C ALA A 202 41.03 16.42 1.75
N GLU A 203 40.43 15.27 2.06
CA GLU A 203 40.71 13.97 1.44
C GLU A 203 40.11 13.80 0.03
N GLY A 204 39.49 14.84 -0.53
CA GLY A 204 38.96 14.85 -1.90
C GLY A 204 37.62 14.11 -2.09
N LYS A 205 36.89 13.81 -1.02
CA LYS A 205 35.56 13.17 -1.13
C LYS A 205 34.51 14.20 -1.54
N THR A 206 33.51 13.74 -2.28
CA THR A 206 32.39 14.59 -2.69
C THR A 206 31.58 15.07 -1.49
N GLU A 207 31.01 16.27 -1.58
CA GLU A 207 30.26 16.91 -0.48
C GLU A 207 29.13 16.02 0.05
N ARG A 208 28.43 15.30 -0.82
CA ARG A 208 27.38 14.35 -0.44
C ARG A 208 27.90 13.23 0.46
N VAL A 209 29.08 12.68 0.13
CA VAL A 209 29.72 11.60 0.90
C VAL A 209 30.27 12.13 2.23
N ALA A 210 30.87 13.33 2.22
CA ALA A 210 31.37 13.98 3.42
C ALA A 210 30.24 14.29 4.41
N ARG A 211 29.12 14.88 3.96
CA ARG A 211 27.94 15.18 4.80
C ARG A 211 27.31 13.92 5.40
N ALA A 212 27.18 12.84 4.62
CA ALA A 212 26.62 11.58 5.12
C ALA A 212 27.48 10.94 6.22
N LYS A 213 28.80 10.93 6.03
CA LYS A 213 29.75 10.37 7.00
C LYS A 213 29.88 11.22 8.26
N ALA A 214 29.88 12.55 8.13
CA ALA A 214 29.90 13.47 9.26
C ALA A 214 28.65 13.37 10.15
N LYS A 215 27.45 13.21 9.56
CA LYS A 215 26.22 12.95 10.31
C LYS A 215 26.27 11.62 11.07
N ALA A 216 26.79 10.57 10.44
CA ALA A 216 26.93 9.26 11.07
C ALA A 216 28.00 9.24 12.17
N ALA A 217 29.04 10.07 12.07
CA ALA A 217 30.03 10.25 13.13
C ALA A 217 29.42 10.94 14.35
N TYR A 218 28.69 12.04 14.15
CA TYR A 218 28.00 12.78 15.21
C TYR A 218 27.00 11.89 15.97
N VAL A 219 26.12 11.17 15.26
CA VAL A 219 25.12 10.29 15.89
C VAL A 219 25.78 9.18 16.71
N ARG A 220 26.94 8.66 16.27
CA ARG A 220 27.67 7.63 17.03
C ARG A 220 28.33 8.19 18.28
N ALA A 221 28.98 9.35 18.18
CA ALA A 221 29.60 10.01 19.32
C ALA A 221 28.56 10.39 20.38
N GLU A 222 27.41 10.91 19.94
CA GLU A 222 26.37 11.39 20.84
C GLU A 222 25.59 10.24 21.50
N LYS A 223 25.31 9.16 20.76
CA LYS A 223 24.77 7.93 21.37
C LYS A 223 25.74 7.33 22.40
N ALA A 224 27.05 7.37 22.15
CA ALA A 224 28.06 6.91 23.10
C ALA A 224 28.13 7.82 24.33
N ARG A 225 28.03 9.15 24.17
CA ARG A 225 27.96 10.12 25.27
C ARG A 225 26.76 9.86 26.17
N ILE A 226 25.55 9.75 25.59
CA ILE A 226 24.33 9.53 26.38
C ILE A 226 24.36 8.16 27.07
N ARG A 227 24.93 7.13 26.43
CA ARG A 227 25.14 5.83 27.08
C ARG A 227 26.08 5.93 28.28
N ALA A 228 27.22 6.60 28.13
CA ALA A 228 28.18 6.82 29.22
C ALA A 228 27.57 7.65 30.36
N GLU A 229 26.77 8.67 30.05
CA GLU A 229 26.08 9.50 31.05
C GLU A 229 25.05 8.70 31.85
N ARG A 230 24.33 7.77 31.20
CA ARG A 230 23.42 6.83 31.85
C ARG A 230 24.16 5.82 32.74
N GLU A 231 25.33 5.36 32.33
CA GLU A 231 26.18 4.44 33.09
C GLU A 231 26.84 5.12 34.30
N SER A 232 27.11 6.43 34.23
CA SER A 232 27.68 7.22 35.34
C SER A 232 26.64 7.80 36.32
N GLY A 233 25.34 7.60 36.04
CA GLY A 233 24.22 8.18 36.79
C GLY A 233 23.57 7.27 37.84
N GLN A 234 24.26 6.21 38.27
CA GLN A 234 23.94 5.41 39.46
C GLN A 234 24.87 5.75 40.62
#